data_AF-A0A5B9D327-F1
#
_entry.id   AF-A0A5B9D327-F1
#
_cell.length_a   1.000
_cell.length_b   1.000
_cell.length_c   1.000
_cell.angle_alpha   90.00
_cell.angle_beta   90.00
_cell.angle_gamma   90.00
#
_symmetry.space_group_name_H-M   'P 1'
#
loop_
_entity.id
_entity.type
_entity.pdbx_description
1 polymer ?
#
loop_
_entity_poly.entity_id
_entity_poly.type
_entity_poly.pdbx_seq_one_letter_code
_entity_poly.pdbx_strand_id
1 'polypeptide(L)'
;MNNNPIVVYLLDPEFWVMIVVFMIIIMLVLALYISVFKRMKMNFQVKGELERVLKENDLATQQFWKDEAVVLKRRLEQEGKEFLIDDDEILTMESATALLKSLGWFVELLRKEDHLATFFLSDREVQFLYNEKHVEEFSPFDRGLLVMSGIFAAACQTINPLNSGVLPTVFINFVPNGLEIFEEKVSAQRLKKELDKTLAWAMEEDCLHEMLYSQYRIPPWERDSLVWSTVEAELAPYALLHLGALALLGDVETLASYDESFSRGDKLGFDETIEKIHLERAMVMAQEVKRLGNFSYDLLEQVAKICAIEVKDTQIFRVRNPYLCHQKRDLHQKIVEEKKQELRQQGYDVSDEPLVIETEGVKHAPDITYIKDGEPAFMDIKID
;
A
#
# COMPACT_ATOMS: atom_id res chain seq x y z
N MET A 1 -17.83 84.09 49.14
CA MET A 1 -17.71 83.62 47.74
C MET A 1 -16.24 83.38 47.49
N ASN A 2 -15.83 82.12 47.42
CA ASN A 2 -14.43 81.73 47.23
C ASN A 2 -14.29 81.20 45.79
N ASN A 3 -13.80 82.04 44.89
CA ASN A 3 -13.57 81.67 43.49
C ASN A 3 -12.16 81.09 43.38
N ASN A 4 -12.03 79.77 43.47
CA ASN A 4 -10.79 79.11 43.07
C ASN A 4 -10.79 78.97 41.53
N PRO A 5 -9.72 79.37 40.83
CA PRO A 5 -9.61 79.16 39.40
C PRO A 5 -9.46 77.67 39.11
N ILE A 6 -10.26 77.17 38.16
CA ILE A 6 -10.11 75.81 37.62
C ILE A 6 -8.82 75.81 36.79
N VAL A 7 -7.75 75.25 37.35
CA VAL A 7 -6.51 74.99 36.62
C VAL A 7 -6.75 73.78 35.72
N VAL A 8 -7.00 74.04 34.45
CA VAL A 8 -7.03 73.00 33.41
C VAL A 8 -5.57 72.65 33.10
N TYR A 9 -5.09 71.54 33.66
CA TYR A 9 -3.82 70.96 33.26
C TYR A 9 -3.96 70.46 31.82
N LEU A 10 -3.38 71.19 30.87
CA LEU A 10 -3.14 70.66 29.52
C LEU A 10 -2.20 69.47 29.66
N LEU A 11 -2.72 68.28 29.35
CA LEU A 11 -1.95 67.04 29.30
C LEU A 11 -0.76 67.23 28.36
N ASP A 12 0.41 66.78 28.83
CA ASP A 12 1.69 66.84 28.13
C ASP A 12 1.55 66.27 26.70
N PRO A 13 2.05 66.95 25.65
CA PRO A 13 2.10 66.43 24.30
C PRO A 13 2.66 65.00 24.18
N GLU A 14 3.62 64.63 25.04
CA GLU A 14 4.19 63.28 25.05
C GLU A 14 3.18 62.19 25.43
N PHE A 15 2.23 62.51 26.32
CA PHE A 15 1.16 61.61 26.72
C PHE A 15 0.19 61.32 25.56
N TRP A 16 -0.10 62.33 24.73
CA TRP A 16 -0.94 62.17 23.54
C TRP A 16 -0.27 61.31 22.47
N VAL A 17 1.03 61.47 22.27
CA VAL A 17 1.81 60.62 21.34
C VAL A 17 1.77 59.16 21.79
N MET A 18 1.96 58.90 23.09
CA MET A 18 1.88 57.55 23.66
C MET A 18 0.50 56.92 23.46
N ILE A 19 -0.59 57.67 23.67
CA ILE A 19 -1.95 57.18 23.42
C ILE A 19 -2.14 56.81 21.95
N VAL A 20 -1.70 57.66 21.02
CA VAL A 20 -1.83 57.40 19.58
C VAL A 20 -1.05 56.15 19.16
N VAL A 21 0.18 55.99 19.65
CA VAL A 21 1.00 54.79 19.40
C VAL A 21 0.31 53.53 19.95
N PHE A 22 -0.23 53.61 21.17
CA PHE A 22 -0.93 52.48 21.78
C PHE A 22 -2.19 52.08 21.00
N MET A 23 -2.96 53.06 20.51
CA MET A 23 -4.12 52.79 19.65
C MET A 23 -3.71 52.12 18.34
N ILE A 24 -2.62 52.55 17.69
CA ILE A 24 -2.12 51.94 16.45
C ILE A 24 -1.70 50.48 16.70
N ILE A 25 -1.00 50.20 17.80
CA ILE A 25 -0.59 48.84 18.16
C ILE A 25 -1.81 47.95 18.40
N ILE A 26 -2.80 48.42 19.16
CA ILE A 26 -4.05 47.67 19.41
C ILE A 26 -4.77 47.36 18.09
N MET A 27 -4.88 48.35 17.20
CA MET A 27 -5.51 48.15 15.89
C MET A 27 -4.77 47.11 15.03
N LEU A 28 -3.43 47.12 15.03
CA LEU A 28 -2.62 46.13 14.31
C LEU A 28 -2.81 44.72 14.88
N VAL A 29 -2.80 44.57 16.21
CA VAL A 29 -3.04 43.29 16.88
C VAL A 29 -4.43 42.74 16.57
N LEU A 30 -5.45 43.60 16.63
CA LEU A 30 -6.83 43.22 16.27
C LEU A 30 -6.95 42.81 14.79
N ALA A 31 -6.31 43.53 13.88
CA ALA A 31 -6.30 43.20 12.46
C ALA A 31 -5.62 41.84 12.18
N LEU A 32 -4.50 41.57 12.84
CA LEU A 32 -3.81 40.28 12.75
C LEU A 32 -4.66 39.15 13.34
N TYR A 33 -5.28 39.37 14.50
CA TYR A 33 -6.16 38.40 15.14
C TYR A 33 -7.36 38.04 14.25
N ILE A 34 -8.04 39.04 13.66
CA ILE A 34 -9.15 38.83 12.73
C ILE A 34 -8.69 38.08 11.47
N SER A 35 -7.50 38.41 10.94
CA SER A 35 -6.93 37.75 9.77
C SER A 35 -6.65 36.26 10.02
N VAL A 36 -6.03 35.94 11.16
CA VAL A 36 -5.75 34.55 11.57
C VAL A 36 -7.05 33.79 11.80
N PHE A 37 -8.01 34.38 12.51
CA PHE A 37 -9.31 33.75 12.76
C PHE A 37 -10.08 33.48 11.46
N LYS A 38 -10.03 34.41 10.50
CA LYS A 38 -10.64 34.23 9.17
C LYS A 38 -10.00 33.08 8.38
N ARG A 39 -8.66 32.96 8.40
CA ARG A 39 -7.96 31.82 7.77
C ARG A 39 -8.28 30.50 8.46
N MET A 40 -8.34 30.49 9.80
CA MET A 40 -8.67 29.30 10.58
C MET A 40 -10.10 28.81 10.26
N LYS A 41 -11.07 29.74 10.21
CA LYS A 41 -12.45 29.43 9.79
C LYS A 41 -12.52 28.88 8.37
N MET A 42 -11.77 29.47 7.44
CA MET A 42 -11.73 29.00 6.04
C MET A 42 -11.09 27.61 5.94
N ASN A 43 -10.00 27.34 6.65
CA ASN A 43 -9.39 26.01 6.71
C ASN A 43 -10.32 24.96 7.33
N PHE A 44 -11.10 25.33 8.35
CA PHE A 44 -12.08 24.42 8.94
C PHE A 44 -13.22 24.09 7.97
N GLN A 45 -13.68 25.08 7.20
CA GLN A 45 -14.68 24.88 6.15
C GLN A 45 -14.14 24.03 5.00
N VAL A 46 -12.93 24.30 4.52
CA VAL A 46 -12.27 23.52 3.46
C VAL A 46 -12.03 22.09 3.92
N LYS A 47 -11.60 21.88 5.16
CA LYS A 47 -11.40 20.54 5.72
C LYS A 47 -12.71 19.77 5.84
N GLY A 48 -13.78 20.43 6.31
CA GLY A 48 -15.11 19.81 6.39
C GLY A 48 -15.69 19.47 5.01
N GLU A 49 -15.50 20.32 4.01
CA GLU A 49 -15.89 20.02 2.63
C GLU A 49 -15.03 18.92 2.00
N LEU A 50 -13.72 18.91 2.26
CA LEU A 50 -12.83 17.84 1.79
C LEU A 50 -13.21 16.49 2.41
N GLU A 51 -13.48 16.45 3.72
CA GLU A 51 -13.98 15.24 4.40
C GLU A 51 -15.34 14.80 3.84
N ARG A 52 -16.22 15.74 3.51
CA ARG A 52 -17.50 15.45 2.86
C ARG A 52 -17.32 14.87 1.47
N VAL A 53 -16.48 15.49 0.62
CA VAL A 53 -16.19 15.01 -0.73
C VAL A 53 -15.50 13.64 -0.70
N LEU A 54 -14.54 13.43 0.20
CA LEU A 54 -13.89 12.13 0.39
C LEU A 54 -14.92 11.07 0.82
N LYS A 55 -15.80 11.40 1.77
CA LYS A 55 -16.86 10.49 2.21
C LYS A 55 -17.90 10.19 1.12
N GLU A 56 -18.27 11.18 0.32
CA GLU A 56 -19.17 11.01 -0.84
C GLU A 56 -18.51 10.15 -1.93
N ASN A 57 -17.21 10.35 -2.18
CA ASN A 57 -16.45 9.57 -3.15
C ASN A 57 -16.22 8.13 -2.67
N ASP A 58 -15.94 7.92 -1.39
CA ASP A 58 -15.91 6.60 -0.76
C ASP A 58 -17.27 5.90 -0.84
N LEU A 59 -18.37 6.64 -0.64
CA LEU A 59 -19.72 6.08 -0.75
C LEU A 59 -20.05 5.71 -2.20
N ALA A 60 -19.69 6.57 -3.16
CA ALA A 60 -19.88 6.31 -4.59
C ALA A 60 -19.04 5.12 -5.06
N THR A 61 -17.81 5.02 -4.57
CA THR A 61 -16.92 3.89 -4.79
C THR A 61 -17.51 2.63 -4.15
N GLN A 62 -17.94 2.67 -2.89
CA GLN A 62 -18.62 1.54 -2.22
C GLN A 62 -19.89 1.09 -2.94
N GLN A 63 -20.69 2.03 -3.45
CA GLN A 63 -21.91 1.71 -4.18
C GLN A 63 -21.61 1.10 -5.55
N PHE A 64 -20.63 1.68 -6.27
CA PHE A 64 -20.12 1.12 -7.52
C PHE A 64 -19.65 -0.32 -7.33
N TRP A 65 -18.88 -0.62 -6.28
CA TRP A 65 -18.40 -1.97 -5.98
C TRP A 65 -19.50 -2.92 -5.49
N LYS A 66 -20.52 -2.44 -4.77
CA LYS A 66 -21.70 -3.27 -4.44
C LYS A 66 -22.48 -3.65 -5.69
N ASP A 67 -22.67 -2.69 -6.58
CA ASP A 67 -23.36 -2.92 -7.85
C ASP A 67 -22.52 -3.84 -8.75
N GLU A 68 -21.19 -3.69 -8.74
CA GLU A 68 -20.27 -4.54 -9.48
C GLU A 68 -20.18 -5.96 -8.90
N ALA A 69 -20.15 -6.14 -7.58
CA ALA A 69 -20.17 -7.45 -6.92
C ALA A 69 -21.49 -8.19 -7.17
N VAL A 70 -22.61 -7.47 -7.22
CA VAL A 70 -23.93 -8.04 -7.58
C VAL A 70 -23.98 -8.41 -9.07
N VAL A 71 -23.34 -7.61 -9.94
CA VAL A 71 -23.16 -7.94 -11.35
C VAL A 71 -22.22 -9.13 -11.53
N LEU A 72 -21.14 -9.21 -10.76
CA LEU A 72 -20.15 -10.29 -10.77
C LEU A 72 -20.78 -11.59 -10.28
N LYS A 73 -21.58 -11.56 -9.20
CA LYS A 73 -22.32 -12.72 -8.71
C LYS A 73 -23.34 -13.21 -9.74
N ARG A 74 -24.08 -12.29 -10.40
CA ARG A 74 -24.97 -12.65 -11.51
C ARG A 74 -24.24 -13.16 -12.75
N ARG A 75 -23.04 -12.65 -13.04
CA ARG A 75 -22.19 -13.15 -14.14
C ARG A 75 -21.61 -14.52 -13.82
N LEU A 76 -21.08 -14.76 -12.62
CA LEU A 76 -20.62 -16.07 -12.17
C LEU A 76 -21.77 -17.11 -12.18
N GLU A 77 -22.99 -16.70 -11.81
CA GLU A 77 -24.20 -17.54 -11.90
C GLU A 77 -24.68 -17.76 -13.37
N GLN A 78 -24.34 -16.87 -14.32
CA GLN A 78 -24.68 -17.00 -15.75
C GLN A 78 -23.54 -17.61 -16.61
N GLU A 79 -22.28 -17.51 -16.17
CA GLU A 79 -21.04 -17.91 -16.83
C GLU A 79 -20.50 -19.25 -16.29
N GLY A 80 -21.21 -19.88 -15.34
CA GLY A 80 -21.15 -21.33 -15.10
C GLY A 80 -21.61 -22.19 -16.30
N LYS A 81 -21.65 -21.63 -17.52
CA LYS A 81 -21.48 -22.39 -18.75
C LYS A 81 -19.99 -22.59 -18.92
N GLU A 82 -19.53 -23.80 -18.66
CA GLU A 82 -18.20 -24.32 -19.02
C GLU A 82 -17.69 -23.69 -20.33
N PHE A 83 -16.86 -22.66 -20.22
CA PHE A 83 -16.01 -22.19 -21.30
C PHE A 83 -14.84 -23.17 -21.36
N LEU A 84 -15.06 -24.30 -22.05
CA LEU A 84 -13.99 -25.25 -22.35
C LEU A 84 -13.14 -24.65 -23.47
N ILE A 85 -12.21 -23.77 -23.09
CA ILE A 85 -11.08 -23.42 -23.94
C ILE A 85 -10.24 -24.69 -24.07
N ASP A 86 -9.97 -25.09 -25.31
CA ASP A 86 -9.14 -26.25 -25.59
C ASP A 86 -7.73 -26.01 -25.05
N ASP A 87 -7.15 -27.01 -24.38
CA ASP A 87 -5.84 -26.87 -23.74
C ASP A 87 -4.73 -26.58 -24.77
N ASP A 88 -4.93 -27.04 -26.02
CA ASP A 88 -4.03 -26.80 -27.15
C ASP A 88 -4.31 -25.49 -27.90
N GLU A 89 -5.36 -24.73 -27.53
CA GLU A 89 -5.70 -23.47 -28.18
C GLU A 89 -4.61 -22.43 -27.95
N ILE A 90 -4.10 -21.83 -29.04
CA ILE A 90 -3.19 -20.69 -28.97
C ILE A 90 -3.99 -19.45 -28.58
N LEU A 91 -3.63 -18.86 -27.44
CA LEU A 91 -4.39 -17.78 -26.84
C LEU A 91 -4.20 -16.46 -27.59
N THR A 92 -5.33 -15.84 -27.90
CA THR A 92 -5.46 -14.40 -28.14
C THR A 92 -5.63 -13.65 -26.80
N MET A 93 -5.55 -12.31 -26.78
CA MET A 93 -5.83 -11.56 -25.55
C MET A 93 -7.24 -11.75 -25.01
N GLU A 94 -8.22 -11.84 -25.91
CA GLU A 94 -9.61 -12.06 -25.53
C GLU A 94 -9.80 -13.45 -24.90
N SER A 95 -9.25 -14.50 -25.51
CA SER A 95 -9.34 -15.87 -24.98
C SER A 95 -8.49 -16.05 -23.72
N ALA A 96 -7.32 -15.40 -23.61
CA ALA A 96 -6.54 -15.36 -22.38
C ALA A 96 -7.30 -14.68 -21.24
N THR A 97 -7.94 -13.55 -21.50
CA THR A 97 -8.77 -12.83 -20.52
C THR A 97 -9.96 -13.68 -20.07
N ALA A 98 -10.61 -14.38 -21.01
CA ALA A 98 -11.70 -15.30 -20.70
C ALA A 98 -11.21 -16.47 -19.84
N LEU A 99 -10.05 -17.04 -20.18
CA LEU A 99 -9.41 -18.11 -19.41
C LEU A 99 -9.07 -17.67 -17.98
N LEU A 100 -8.44 -16.50 -17.82
CA LEU A 100 -8.09 -15.96 -16.51
C LEU A 100 -9.33 -15.79 -15.63
N LYS A 101 -10.40 -15.22 -16.17
CA LYS A 101 -11.68 -15.09 -15.47
C LYS A 101 -12.28 -16.43 -15.07
N SER A 102 -12.23 -17.44 -15.95
CA SER A 102 -12.75 -18.78 -15.64
C SER A 102 -11.92 -19.50 -14.57
N LEU A 103 -10.62 -19.18 -14.46
CA LEU A 103 -9.72 -19.62 -13.40
C LEU A 103 -9.86 -18.80 -12.10
N GLY A 104 -10.77 -17.82 -12.04
CA GLY A 104 -11.02 -17.01 -10.85
C GLY A 104 -10.14 -15.77 -10.70
N TRP A 105 -9.36 -15.40 -11.72
CA TRP A 105 -8.60 -14.16 -11.72
C TRP A 105 -9.52 -12.96 -11.99
N PHE A 106 -9.29 -11.88 -11.26
CA PHE A 106 -9.91 -10.59 -11.54
C PHE A 106 -9.08 -9.84 -12.58
N VAL A 107 -9.71 -9.38 -13.67
CA VAL A 107 -9.00 -8.73 -14.77
C VAL A 107 -9.51 -7.31 -14.97
N GLU A 108 -8.59 -6.34 -14.90
CA GLU A 108 -8.82 -4.93 -15.21
C GLU A 108 -8.14 -4.53 -16.52
N LEU A 109 -8.83 -3.73 -17.32
CA LEU A 109 -8.28 -3.07 -18.50
C LEU A 109 -7.69 -1.72 -18.10
N LEU A 110 -6.38 -1.55 -18.26
CA LEU A 110 -5.68 -0.32 -17.92
C LEU A 110 -5.54 0.61 -19.13
N ARG A 111 -5.25 1.88 -18.86
CA ARG A 111 -4.98 2.86 -19.93
C ARG A 111 -3.70 2.43 -20.66
N LYS A 112 -3.75 2.38 -22.01
CA LYS A 112 -2.69 1.96 -22.97
C LYS A 112 -2.60 0.45 -23.31
N GLU A 113 -3.72 -0.26 -23.42
CA GLU A 113 -3.78 -1.66 -23.91
C GLU A 113 -3.15 -2.74 -22.99
N ASP A 114 -2.65 -2.33 -21.82
CA ASP A 114 -2.19 -3.25 -20.78
C ASP A 114 -3.37 -3.82 -19.99
N HIS A 115 -3.37 -5.13 -19.79
CA HIS A 115 -4.30 -5.83 -18.92
C HIS A 115 -3.59 -6.18 -17.61
N LEU A 116 -4.32 -6.09 -16.51
CA LEU A 116 -3.87 -6.47 -15.18
C LEU A 116 -4.74 -7.62 -14.69
N ALA A 117 -4.12 -8.77 -14.43
CA ALA A 117 -4.78 -9.89 -13.78
C ALA A 117 -4.36 -9.96 -12.31
N THR A 118 -5.33 -10.06 -11.41
CA THR A 118 -5.13 -10.16 -9.96
C THR A 118 -5.75 -11.45 -9.45
N PHE A 119 -4.96 -12.26 -8.76
CA PHE A 119 -5.44 -13.39 -7.98
C PHE A 119 -5.35 -13.05 -6.49
N PHE A 120 -6.40 -13.40 -5.75
CA PHE A 120 -6.49 -13.14 -4.33
C PHE A 120 -6.26 -14.43 -3.55
N LEU A 121 -5.10 -14.53 -2.91
CA LEU A 121 -4.80 -15.56 -1.93
C LEU A 121 -5.34 -15.17 -0.56
N SER A 122 -5.23 -16.07 0.42
CA SER A 122 -5.78 -15.88 1.77
C SER A 122 -5.13 -14.71 2.52
N ASP A 123 -3.86 -14.44 2.24
CA ASP A 123 -3.00 -13.49 2.97
C ASP A 123 -2.29 -12.49 2.05
N ARG A 124 -2.38 -12.64 0.72
CA ARG A 124 -1.67 -11.83 -0.26
C ARG A 124 -2.41 -11.78 -1.60
N GLU A 125 -1.94 -10.90 -2.47
CA GLU A 125 -2.40 -10.71 -3.83
C GLU A 125 -1.25 -10.98 -4.80
N VAL A 126 -1.57 -11.64 -5.91
CA VAL A 126 -0.66 -11.88 -7.02
C VAL A 126 -1.19 -11.14 -8.23
N GLN A 127 -0.42 -10.19 -8.72
CA GLN A 127 -0.75 -9.37 -9.87
C GLN A 127 0.22 -9.65 -11.01
N PHE A 128 -0.25 -9.83 -12.23
CA PHE A 128 0.63 -9.81 -13.39
C PHE A 128 0.05 -9.01 -14.54
N LEU A 129 0.96 -8.42 -15.32
CA LEU A 129 0.63 -7.62 -16.49
C LEU A 129 0.72 -8.46 -17.76
N TYR A 130 -0.18 -8.20 -18.70
CA TYR A 130 -0.12 -8.80 -20.03
C TYR A 130 -0.71 -7.86 -21.10
N ASN A 131 -0.18 -7.89 -22.33
CA ASN A 131 -0.62 -7.02 -23.43
C ASN A 131 -0.28 -7.59 -24.82
N GLU A 132 -0.90 -7.04 -25.88
CA GLU A 132 -0.62 -7.45 -27.27
C GLU A 132 0.75 -7.01 -27.79
N LYS A 133 1.40 -6.09 -27.09
CA LYS A 133 2.66 -5.51 -27.57
C LYS A 133 3.66 -6.65 -27.73
N HIS A 134 4.15 -6.85 -28.95
CA HIS A 134 5.24 -7.78 -29.19
C HIS A 134 6.56 -7.10 -28.79
N VAL A 135 7.33 -7.79 -27.95
CA VAL A 135 8.77 -7.52 -27.78
C VAL A 135 9.45 -8.78 -28.27
N GLU A 136 10.42 -8.66 -29.16
CA GLU A 136 11.18 -9.82 -29.67
C GLU A 136 11.69 -10.64 -28.47
N GLU A 137 11.47 -11.96 -28.51
CA GLU A 137 11.86 -12.96 -27.51
C GLU A 137 11.05 -13.07 -26.20
N PHE A 138 10.07 -12.19 -25.93
CA PHE A 138 9.24 -12.27 -24.71
C PHE A 138 7.76 -12.48 -25.00
N SER A 139 7.11 -13.29 -24.15
CA SER A 139 5.68 -13.51 -24.26
C SER A 139 4.88 -12.24 -23.93
N PRO A 140 3.69 -12.07 -24.55
CA PRO A 140 2.69 -11.11 -24.11
C PRO A 140 2.37 -11.13 -22.60
N PHE A 141 2.63 -12.23 -21.88
CA PHE A 141 2.35 -12.41 -20.46
C PHE A 141 3.54 -12.05 -19.53
N ASP A 142 4.69 -11.69 -20.10
CA ASP A 142 5.92 -11.39 -19.36
C ASP A 142 6.13 -9.88 -19.22
N ARG A 143 5.16 -9.21 -18.59
CA ARG A 143 5.17 -7.73 -18.44
C ARG A 143 5.34 -7.26 -17.00
N GLY A 144 5.63 -8.18 -16.07
CA GLY A 144 5.79 -7.91 -14.65
C GLY A 144 4.79 -8.71 -13.83
N LEU A 145 5.29 -9.26 -12.73
CA LEU A 145 4.54 -10.00 -11.72
C LEU A 145 4.86 -9.36 -10.37
N LEU A 146 3.82 -9.03 -9.61
CA LEU A 146 3.89 -8.36 -8.33
C LEU A 146 3.17 -9.22 -7.29
N VAL A 147 3.87 -9.56 -6.22
CA VAL A 147 3.30 -10.21 -5.04
C VAL A 147 3.30 -9.21 -3.90
N MET A 148 2.16 -9.09 -3.23
CA MET A 148 2.00 -8.13 -2.16
C MET A 148 0.87 -8.46 -1.20
N SER A 149 0.81 -7.77 -0.06
CA SER A 149 -0.22 -8.01 0.94
C SER A 149 -0.78 -6.73 1.53
N GLY A 150 -2.10 -6.59 1.45
CA GLY A 150 -2.88 -5.60 2.19
C GLY A 150 -3.30 -6.07 3.60
N ILE A 151 -2.92 -7.29 4.02
CA ILE A 151 -3.43 -7.87 5.27
C ILE A 151 -2.95 -7.12 6.51
N PHE A 152 -1.75 -6.52 6.42
CA PHE A 152 -1.20 -5.71 7.50
C PHE A 152 -2.00 -4.41 7.70
N ALA A 153 -2.37 -3.75 6.61
CA ALA A 153 -3.29 -2.62 6.64
C ALA A 153 -4.67 -3.04 7.18
N ALA A 154 -5.21 -4.16 6.71
CA ALA A 154 -6.49 -4.68 7.19
C ALA A 154 -6.48 -4.97 8.71
N ALA A 155 -5.38 -5.52 9.24
CA ALA A 155 -5.20 -5.76 10.66
C ALA A 155 -5.16 -4.44 11.46
N CYS A 156 -4.38 -3.46 10.99
CA CYS A 156 -4.32 -2.14 11.60
C CYS A 156 -5.69 -1.45 11.62
N GLN A 157 -6.47 -1.54 10.54
CA GLN A 157 -7.83 -0.98 10.52
C GLN A 157 -8.78 -1.76 11.45
N THR A 158 -8.61 -3.08 11.56
CA THR A 158 -9.41 -3.87 12.50
C THR A 158 -9.12 -3.46 13.96
N ILE A 159 -7.87 -3.09 14.26
CA ILE A 159 -7.50 -2.56 15.58
C ILE A 159 -8.07 -1.15 15.79
N ASN A 160 -7.89 -0.25 14.81
CA ASN A 160 -8.39 1.11 14.84
C ASN A 160 -9.24 1.44 13.59
N PRO A 161 -10.56 1.16 13.62
CA PRO A 161 -11.46 1.40 12.48
C PRO A 161 -11.68 2.88 12.15
N LEU A 162 -11.32 3.78 13.07
CA LEU A 162 -11.43 5.23 12.88
C LEU A 162 -10.14 5.84 12.33
N ASN A 163 -9.10 5.03 12.12
CA ASN A 163 -7.89 5.50 11.48
C ASN A 163 -8.22 5.99 10.07
N SER A 164 -7.92 7.27 9.81
CA SER A 164 -8.05 7.92 8.51
C SER A 164 -6.70 8.05 7.79
N GLY A 165 -5.62 7.55 8.39
CA GLY A 165 -4.28 7.56 7.82
C GLY A 165 -4.13 6.52 6.72
N VAL A 166 -3.16 6.73 5.82
CA VAL A 166 -2.80 5.75 4.79
C VAL A 166 -2.04 4.61 5.47
N LEU A 167 -2.60 3.41 5.43
CA LEU A 167 -1.98 2.22 6.00
C LEU A 167 -1.06 1.54 4.97
N PRO A 168 0.10 1.02 5.39
CA PRO A 168 1.08 0.48 4.47
C PRO A 168 0.57 -0.83 3.87
N THR A 169 0.76 -0.93 2.57
CA THR A 169 0.74 -2.20 1.86
C THR A 169 2.11 -2.84 1.98
N VAL A 170 2.18 -4.13 2.32
CA VAL A 170 3.46 -4.84 2.37
C VAL A 170 3.81 -5.34 0.97
N PHE A 171 4.93 -4.86 0.46
CA PHE A 171 5.52 -5.33 -0.79
C PHE A 171 6.29 -6.62 -0.52
N ILE A 172 5.93 -7.72 -1.19
CA ILE A 172 6.57 -9.01 -0.97
C ILE A 172 7.64 -9.25 -2.03
N ASN A 173 7.26 -9.17 -3.31
CA ASN A 173 8.18 -9.49 -4.40
C ASN A 173 7.75 -8.85 -5.73
N PHE A 174 8.71 -8.63 -6.62
CA PHE A 174 8.46 -8.22 -8.00
C PHE A 174 9.38 -8.97 -8.96
N VAL A 175 8.78 -9.65 -9.94
CA VAL A 175 9.48 -10.34 -11.03
C VAL A 175 9.26 -9.53 -12.31
N PRO A 176 10.30 -8.86 -12.84
CA PRO A 176 10.19 -7.99 -14.02
C PRO A 176 9.67 -8.71 -15.27
N ASN A 177 10.12 -9.95 -15.47
CA ASN A 177 9.78 -10.79 -16.62
C ASN A 177 8.47 -11.57 -16.41
N GLY A 178 7.62 -11.17 -15.47
CA GLY A 178 6.28 -11.72 -15.31
C GLY A 178 6.25 -13.21 -14.99
N LEU A 179 5.74 -14.01 -15.93
CA LEU A 179 5.52 -15.46 -15.78
C LEU A 179 6.66 -16.30 -16.38
N GLU A 180 7.69 -15.67 -16.97
CA GLU A 180 8.84 -16.33 -17.60
C GLU A 180 8.45 -17.28 -18.75
N ILE A 181 7.52 -16.83 -19.60
CA ILE A 181 7.07 -17.54 -20.79
C ILE A 181 7.89 -17.06 -22.01
N PHE A 182 8.92 -17.83 -22.39
CA PHE A 182 9.78 -17.47 -23.53
C PHE A 182 9.23 -17.95 -24.89
N GLU A 183 7.91 -17.99 -25.05
CA GLU A 183 7.23 -18.40 -26.28
C GLU A 183 6.31 -17.29 -26.81
N GLU A 184 6.42 -16.99 -28.11
CA GLU A 184 5.55 -16.00 -28.77
C GLU A 184 4.08 -16.45 -28.80
N LYS A 185 3.86 -17.74 -29.04
CA LYS A 185 2.53 -18.36 -29.08
C LYS A 185 2.33 -19.23 -27.85
N VAL A 186 1.44 -18.81 -26.98
CA VAL A 186 1.17 -19.48 -25.70
C VAL A 186 -0.14 -20.23 -25.80
N SER A 187 -0.10 -21.54 -25.48
CA SER A 187 -1.33 -22.33 -25.38
C SER A 187 -2.03 -22.13 -24.04
N ALA A 188 -3.32 -22.44 -23.98
CA ALA A 188 -4.08 -22.44 -22.73
C ALA A 188 -3.43 -23.31 -21.64
N GLN A 189 -2.98 -24.52 -22.01
CA GLN A 189 -2.28 -25.43 -21.10
C GLN A 189 -0.98 -24.81 -20.54
N ARG A 190 -0.21 -24.15 -21.40
CA ARG A 190 1.06 -23.52 -21.01
C ARG A 190 0.83 -22.39 -20.02
N LEU A 191 -0.14 -21.51 -20.30
CA LEU A 191 -0.48 -20.41 -19.39
C LEU A 191 -0.97 -20.94 -18.03
N LYS A 192 -1.89 -21.92 -18.01
CA LYS A 192 -2.35 -22.56 -16.76
C LYS A 192 -1.19 -23.09 -15.92
N LYS A 193 -0.27 -23.82 -16.56
CA LYS A 193 0.90 -24.41 -15.89
C LYS A 193 1.77 -23.35 -15.22
N GLU A 194 2.05 -22.22 -15.89
CA GLU A 194 2.87 -21.16 -15.30
C GLU A 194 2.12 -20.40 -14.22
N LEU A 195 0.82 -20.13 -14.38
CA LEU A 195 0.00 -19.55 -13.31
C LEU A 195 0.01 -20.44 -12.05
N ASP A 196 -0.16 -21.76 -12.20
CA ASP A 196 -0.14 -22.70 -11.08
C ASP A 196 1.21 -22.69 -10.35
N LYS A 197 2.32 -22.68 -11.11
CA LYS A 197 3.67 -22.57 -10.54
C LYS A 197 3.88 -21.24 -9.82
N THR A 198 3.47 -20.13 -10.43
CA THR A 198 3.59 -18.79 -9.85
C THR A 198 2.80 -18.70 -8.55
N LEU A 199 1.58 -19.24 -8.50
CA LEU A 199 0.77 -19.27 -7.29
C LEU A 199 1.40 -20.15 -6.21
N ALA A 200 1.94 -21.32 -6.57
CA ALA A 200 2.66 -22.19 -5.64
C ALA A 200 3.89 -21.48 -5.05
N TRP A 201 4.73 -20.89 -5.90
CA TRP A 201 5.89 -20.10 -5.47
C TRP A 201 5.49 -18.93 -4.56
N ALA A 202 4.46 -18.17 -4.94
CA ALA A 202 3.97 -17.05 -4.15
C ALA A 202 3.46 -17.49 -2.76
N MET A 203 3.05 -18.75 -2.58
CA MET A 203 2.63 -19.32 -1.30
C MET A 203 3.79 -19.94 -0.49
N GLU A 204 4.89 -20.32 -1.12
CA GLU A 204 6.07 -20.90 -0.45
C GLU A 204 6.89 -19.85 0.30
N GLU A 205 6.90 -18.59 -0.16
CA GLU A 205 7.61 -17.50 0.51
C GLU A 205 6.86 -17.01 1.77
N ASP A 206 7.32 -17.39 2.97
CA ASP A 206 6.85 -16.82 4.26
C ASP A 206 7.60 -15.51 4.62
N CYS A 207 7.87 -14.69 3.62
CA CYS A 207 8.57 -13.42 3.82
C CYS A 207 7.75 -12.44 4.67
N LEU A 208 6.41 -12.55 4.65
CA LEU A 208 5.54 -11.60 5.33
C LEU A 208 5.71 -11.66 6.85
N HIS A 209 5.85 -12.86 7.42
CA HIS A 209 6.15 -13.02 8.84
C HIS A 209 7.51 -12.37 9.20
N GLU A 210 8.55 -12.65 8.41
CA GLU A 210 9.89 -12.07 8.62
C GLU A 210 9.93 -10.55 8.46
N MET A 211 9.20 -10.01 7.49
CA MET A 211 9.05 -8.58 7.26
C MET A 211 8.36 -7.89 8.43
N LEU A 212 7.24 -8.43 8.90
CA LEU A 212 6.52 -7.89 10.05
C LEU A 212 7.40 -7.88 11.30
N TYR A 213 8.10 -8.99 11.54
CA TYR A 213 8.99 -9.14 12.68
C TYR A 213 10.21 -8.20 12.61
N SER A 214 10.87 -8.09 11.46
CA SER A 214 12.06 -7.25 11.31
C SER A 214 11.74 -5.75 11.40
N GLN A 215 10.61 -5.31 10.86
CA GLN A 215 10.27 -3.89 10.75
C GLN A 215 9.51 -3.34 11.97
N TYR A 216 8.69 -4.17 12.61
CA TYR A 216 7.70 -3.69 13.59
C TYR A 216 7.81 -4.33 14.97
N ARG A 217 8.82 -5.17 15.24
CA ARG A 217 9.02 -5.76 16.57
C ARG A 217 9.46 -4.78 17.64
N ILE A 218 10.22 -3.75 17.28
CA ILE A 218 10.77 -2.79 18.25
C ILE A 218 9.62 -1.97 18.85
N PRO A 219 9.48 -1.91 20.18
CA PRO A 219 8.44 -1.11 20.82
C PRO A 219 8.55 0.39 20.46
N PRO A 220 7.42 1.13 20.37
CA PRO A 220 7.43 2.52 19.94
C PRO A 220 8.35 3.46 20.75
N TRP A 221 8.54 3.19 22.05
CA TRP A 221 9.38 3.99 22.95
C TRP A 221 10.88 3.65 22.90
N GLU A 222 11.23 2.51 22.32
CA GLU A 222 12.62 2.09 22.09
C GLU A 222 13.10 2.41 20.68
N ARG A 223 12.19 2.85 19.81
CA ARG A 223 12.51 3.19 18.43
C ARG A 223 13.21 4.54 18.37
N ASP A 224 14.47 4.55 17.96
CA ASP A 224 15.19 5.80 17.66
C ASP A 224 14.43 6.60 16.59
N SER A 225 14.12 7.86 16.90
CA SER A 225 13.31 8.77 16.06
C SER A 225 13.89 9.01 14.64
N LEU A 226 15.09 8.52 14.34
CA LEU A 226 15.85 8.85 13.12
C LEU A 226 15.75 7.82 11.99
N VAL A 227 15.19 6.62 12.20
CA VAL A 227 15.54 5.50 11.30
C VAL A 227 14.61 5.31 10.08
N TRP A 228 13.40 5.89 10.03
CA TRP A 228 12.49 5.68 8.89
C TRP A 228 11.86 6.98 8.39
N SER A 229 12.37 7.47 7.26
CA SER A 229 11.76 8.49 6.40
C SER A 229 11.57 7.87 5.03
N THR A 230 10.54 7.06 4.88
CA THR A 230 9.87 6.90 3.57
C THR A 230 8.62 7.76 3.62
N VAL A 231 8.21 8.32 2.48
CA VAL A 231 7.07 9.25 2.35
C VAL A 231 5.75 8.65 2.88
N GLU A 232 5.67 7.32 3.00
CA GLU A 232 4.52 6.59 3.56
C GLU A 232 4.51 6.57 5.11
N ALA A 233 5.68 6.73 5.76
CA ALA A 233 5.83 6.70 7.22
C ALA A 233 5.28 7.96 7.92
N GLU A 234 5.04 9.05 7.19
CA GLU A 234 4.39 10.26 7.72
C GLU A 234 2.86 10.11 7.89
N LEU A 235 2.27 9.01 7.42
CA LEU A 235 0.81 8.89 7.26
C LEU A 235 0.12 7.85 8.17
N ALA A 236 0.85 6.90 8.77
CA ALA A 236 0.31 5.94 9.75
C ALA A 236 1.08 5.99 11.09
N PRO A 237 0.40 6.06 12.26
CA PRO A 237 1.07 6.04 13.55
C PRO A 237 1.83 4.72 13.76
N TYR A 238 3.15 4.77 13.97
CA TYR A 238 3.96 3.56 14.15
C TYR A 238 3.45 2.66 15.28
N ALA A 239 2.92 3.27 16.35
CA ALA A 239 2.31 2.54 17.44
C ALA A 239 1.19 1.60 16.99
N LEU A 240 0.35 2.03 16.04
CA LEU A 240 -0.68 1.19 15.45
C LEU A 240 -0.07 0.07 14.58
N LEU A 241 0.96 0.38 13.81
CA LEU A 241 1.68 -0.60 12.98
C LEU A 241 2.33 -1.69 13.84
N HIS A 242 2.95 -1.30 14.96
CA HIS A 242 3.51 -2.22 15.95
C HIS A 242 2.45 -3.17 16.51
N LEU A 243 1.29 -2.64 16.94
CA LEU A 243 0.19 -3.48 17.44
C LEU A 243 -0.37 -4.40 16.35
N GLY A 244 -0.51 -3.91 15.12
CA GLY A 244 -0.93 -4.74 13.97
C GLY A 244 0.03 -5.88 13.69
N ALA A 245 1.34 -5.64 13.79
CA ALA A 245 2.35 -6.65 13.56
C ALA A 245 2.33 -7.70 14.67
N LEU A 246 2.32 -7.31 15.94
CA LEU A 246 2.20 -8.25 17.05
C LEU A 246 0.93 -9.10 16.96
N ALA A 247 -0.18 -8.49 16.54
CA ALA A 247 -1.44 -9.19 16.35
C ALA A 247 -1.36 -10.26 15.25
N LEU A 248 -0.79 -9.92 14.09
CA LEU A 248 -0.58 -10.87 12.98
C LEU A 248 0.50 -11.91 13.27
N LEU A 249 1.47 -11.60 14.12
CA LEU A 249 2.48 -12.57 14.58
C LEU A 249 1.96 -13.49 15.68
N GLY A 250 0.74 -13.24 16.19
CA GLY A 250 0.16 -14.02 17.29
C GLY A 250 0.90 -13.83 18.63
N ASP A 251 1.56 -12.69 18.83
CA ASP A 251 2.34 -12.40 20.04
C ASP A 251 1.44 -11.96 21.21
N VAL A 252 0.71 -12.95 21.73
CA VAL A 252 -0.20 -12.82 22.87
C VAL A 252 0.53 -12.39 24.15
N GLU A 253 1.78 -12.82 24.33
CA GLU A 253 2.52 -12.56 25.57
C GLU A 253 2.90 -11.09 25.69
N THR A 254 3.47 -10.53 24.63
CA THR A 254 3.82 -9.10 24.58
C THR A 254 2.57 -8.22 24.71
N LEU A 255 1.51 -8.54 23.95
CA LEU A 255 0.25 -7.79 24.02
C LEU A 255 -0.39 -7.87 25.42
N ALA A 256 -0.25 -8.98 26.13
CA ALA A 256 -0.82 -9.15 27.48
C ALA A 256 -0.07 -8.29 28.49
N SER A 257 1.26 -8.23 28.36
CA SER A 257 2.08 -7.32 29.15
C SER A 257 1.69 -5.86 28.93
N TYR A 258 1.37 -5.47 27.69
CA TYR A 258 0.91 -4.11 27.39
C TYR A 258 -0.46 -3.82 28.01
N ASP A 259 -1.43 -4.74 27.89
CA ASP A 259 -2.77 -4.59 28.48
C ASP A 259 -2.72 -4.47 30.01
N GLU A 260 -1.85 -5.25 30.68
CA GLU A 260 -1.64 -5.14 32.13
C GLU A 260 -1.05 -3.77 32.52
N SER A 261 -0.12 -3.25 31.73
CA SER A 261 0.45 -1.92 31.96
C SER A 261 -0.59 -0.82 31.78
N PHE A 262 -1.37 -0.85 30.69
CA PHE A 262 -2.44 0.11 30.42
C PHE A 262 -3.52 0.08 31.51
N SER A 263 -3.83 -1.11 32.02
CA SER A 263 -4.78 -1.28 33.13
C SER A 263 -4.29 -0.67 34.44
N ARG A 264 -2.97 -0.53 34.62
CA ARG A 264 -2.34 0.19 35.75
C ARG A 264 -2.16 1.69 35.49
N GLY A 265 -2.55 2.18 34.31
CA GLY A 265 -2.39 3.58 33.91
C GLY A 265 -1.01 3.93 33.36
N ASP A 266 -0.13 2.95 33.17
CA ASP A 266 1.18 3.13 32.55
C ASP A 266 1.10 2.78 31.05
N LYS A 267 1.18 3.82 30.21
CA LYS A 267 1.12 3.69 28.75
C LYS A 267 2.45 3.24 28.12
N LEU A 268 3.49 2.96 28.88
CA LEU A 268 4.81 2.50 28.38
C LEU A 268 5.49 3.41 27.35
N GLY A 269 4.98 4.62 27.11
CA GLY A 269 5.47 5.52 26.05
C GLY A 269 4.76 5.36 24.70
N PHE A 270 3.65 4.60 24.63
CA PHE A 270 2.70 4.73 23.53
C PHE A 270 2.17 6.16 23.42
N ASP A 271 2.00 6.64 22.19
CA ASP A 271 1.41 7.95 21.93
C ASP A 271 -0.08 8.01 22.33
N GLU A 272 -0.65 9.21 22.30
CA GLU A 272 -2.05 9.44 22.69
C GLU A 272 -3.08 8.81 21.74
N THR A 273 -2.68 8.36 20.55
CA THR A 273 -3.57 7.72 19.58
C THR A 273 -3.89 6.27 19.94
N ILE A 274 -3.10 5.67 20.84
CA ILE A 274 -3.36 4.32 21.35
C ILE A 274 -4.11 4.36 22.69
N GLU A 275 -5.25 3.69 22.70
CA GLU A 275 -6.12 3.48 23.84
C GLU A 275 -6.25 2.00 24.16
N LYS A 276 -6.78 1.69 25.35
CA LYS A 276 -6.96 0.32 25.82
C LYS A 276 -7.76 -0.55 24.84
N ILE A 277 -8.79 0.01 24.21
CA ILE A 277 -9.60 -0.71 23.21
C ILE A 277 -8.78 -1.21 22.01
N HIS A 278 -7.69 -0.53 21.64
CA HIS A 278 -6.81 -0.97 20.56
C HIS A 278 -6.01 -2.22 20.98
N LEU A 279 -5.53 -2.26 22.23
CA LEU A 279 -4.86 -3.44 22.78
C LEU A 279 -5.81 -4.63 22.90
N GLU A 280 -7.04 -4.40 23.38
CA GLU A 280 -8.07 -5.44 23.47
C GLU A 280 -8.36 -6.08 22.10
N ARG A 281 -8.48 -5.27 21.05
CA ARG A 281 -8.68 -5.76 19.68
C ARG A 281 -7.46 -6.49 19.12
N ALA A 282 -6.26 -5.95 19.33
CA ALA A 282 -5.01 -6.59 18.94
C ALA A 282 -4.84 -7.95 19.64
N MET A 283 -5.22 -8.03 20.92
CA MET A 283 -5.19 -9.25 21.72
C MET A 283 -6.13 -10.32 21.17
N VAL A 284 -7.39 -9.99 20.90
CA VAL A 284 -8.36 -10.93 20.31
C VAL A 284 -7.83 -11.48 18.98
N MET A 285 -7.27 -10.61 18.14
CA MET A 285 -6.67 -11.00 16.87
C MET A 285 -5.48 -11.96 17.08
N ALA A 286 -4.54 -11.60 17.96
CA ALA A 286 -3.37 -12.42 18.24
C ALA A 286 -3.74 -13.82 18.76
N GLN A 287 -4.78 -13.90 19.59
CA GLN A 287 -5.30 -15.17 20.09
C GLN A 287 -5.87 -16.04 18.97
N GLU A 288 -6.65 -15.46 18.06
CA GLU A 288 -7.20 -16.19 16.91
C GLU A 288 -6.11 -16.63 15.93
N VAL A 289 -5.14 -15.77 15.64
CA VAL A 289 -3.97 -16.12 14.82
C VAL A 289 -3.18 -17.25 15.47
N LYS A 290 -2.85 -17.15 16.77
CA LYS A 290 -2.14 -18.20 17.51
C LYS A 290 -2.92 -19.51 17.55
N ARG A 291 -4.26 -19.45 17.62
CA ARG A 291 -5.15 -20.63 17.61
C ARG A 291 -5.16 -21.33 16.27
N LEU A 292 -5.16 -20.58 15.17
CA LEU A 292 -5.24 -21.12 13.79
C LEU A 292 -3.86 -21.42 13.18
N GLY A 293 -2.79 -20.83 13.71
CA GLY A 293 -1.43 -21.00 13.22
C GLY A 293 -1.12 -20.22 11.94
N ASN A 294 -2.05 -19.39 11.46
CA ASN A 294 -1.88 -18.51 10.31
C ASN A 294 -2.79 -17.27 10.43
N PHE A 295 -2.57 -16.28 9.56
CA PHE A 295 -3.44 -15.13 9.41
C PHE A 295 -4.01 -15.08 7.98
N SER A 296 -5.25 -14.59 7.83
CA SER A 296 -5.93 -14.45 6.54
C SER A 296 -6.96 -13.33 6.58
N TYR A 297 -7.40 -12.86 5.42
CA TYR A 297 -8.49 -11.88 5.32
C TYR A 297 -9.78 -12.39 5.97
N ASP A 298 -10.07 -13.69 5.85
CA ASP A 298 -11.24 -14.33 6.48
C ASP A 298 -11.13 -14.33 8.01
N LEU A 299 -9.92 -14.55 8.55
CA LEU A 299 -9.67 -14.45 9.99
C LEU A 299 -9.94 -13.03 10.47
N LEU A 300 -9.44 -12.01 9.75
CA LEU A 300 -9.68 -10.61 10.10
C LEU A 300 -11.17 -10.25 10.07
N GLU A 301 -11.94 -10.78 9.11
CA GLU A 301 -13.38 -10.59 9.08
C GLU A 301 -14.07 -11.23 10.30
N GLN A 302 -13.63 -12.42 10.72
CA GLN A 302 -14.13 -13.07 11.93
C GLN A 302 -13.78 -12.29 13.20
N VAL A 303 -12.53 -11.85 13.35
CA VAL A 303 -12.08 -11.03 14.48
C VAL A 303 -12.89 -9.74 14.54
N ALA A 304 -13.13 -9.09 13.41
CA ALA A 304 -13.92 -7.87 13.40
C ALA A 304 -15.37 -8.09 13.84
N LYS A 305 -15.98 -9.23 13.48
CA LYS A 305 -17.30 -9.65 13.99
C LYS A 305 -17.26 -9.87 15.51
N ILE A 306 -16.22 -10.52 16.04
CA ILE A 306 -16.04 -10.72 17.50
C ILE A 306 -15.95 -9.37 18.21
N CYS A 307 -15.23 -8.42 17.63
CA CYS A 307 -15.06 -7.07 18.17
C CYS A 307 -16.24 -6.12 17.91
N ALA A 308 -17.34 -6.62 17.33
CA ALA A 308 -18.52 -5.84 16.93
C ALA A 308 -18.18 -4.61 16.05
N ILE A 309 -17.18 -4.75 15.18
CA ILE A 309 -16.75 -3.73 14.24
C ILE A 309 -17.57 -3.86 12.96
N GLU A 310 -18.15 -2.76 12.50
CA GLU A 310 -18.77 -2.70 11.19
C GLU A 310 -17.67 -2.69 10.11
N VAL A 311 -17.29 -3.88 9.64
CA VAL A 311 -16.42 -4.02 8.48
C VAL A 311 -17.31 -3.99 7.25
N LYS A 312 -17.28 -2.86 6.55
CA LYS A 312 -18.03 -2.69 5.31
C LYS A 312 -17.58 -3.69 4.24
N ASP A 313 -16.27 -3.93 4.14
CA ASP A 313 -15.62 -4.96 3.33
C ASP A 313 -14.10 -4.94 3.59
N THR A 314 -13.46 -6.08 3.91
CA THR A 314 -11.98 -6.15 4.04
C THR A 314 -11.28 -6.02 2.69
N GLN A 315 -12.00 -6.23 1.58
CA GLN A 315 -11.46 -6.02 0.23
C GLN A 315 -11.01 -4.58 -0.01
N ILE A 316 -11.46 -3.60 0.77
CA ILE A 316 -10.99 -2.20 0.64
C ILE A 316 -9.53 -2.02 1.04
N PHE A 317 -8.99 -2.95 1.84
CA PHE A 317 -7.57 -2.95 2.26
C PHE A 317 -6.68 -3.73 1.32
N ARG A 318 -7.24 -4.43 0.33
CA ARG A 318 -6.46 -5.04 -0.75
C ARG A 318 -5.81 -3.96 -1.58
N VAL A 319 -4.68 -4.26 -2.18
CA VAL A 319 -3.96 -3.28 -2.99
C VAL A 319 -4.72 -3.05 -4.28
N ARG A 320 -5.27 -1.84 -4.39
CA ARG A 320 -6.05 -1.42 -5.55
C ARG A 320 -5.39 -0.31 -6.35
N ASN A 321 -4.11 -0.01 -6.12
CA ASN A 321 -3.39 0.87 -7.04
C ASN A 321 -3.13 0.05 -8.31
N PRO A 322 -3.93 0.23 -9.38
CA PRO A 322 -3.86 -0.65 -10.53
C PRO A 322 -2.61 -0.36 -11.37
N TYR A 323 -1.88 0.70 -11.03
CA TYR A 323 -0.63 1.10 -11.68
C TYR A 323 0.61 0.70 -10.90
N LEU A 324 0.48 0.03 -9.75
CA LEU A 324 1.66 -0.26 -8.93
C LEU A 324 2.61 -1.24 -9.62
N CYS A 325 2.08 -2.27 -10.28
CA CYS A 325 2.88 -3.17 -11.09
C CYS A 325 3.59 -2.43 -12.24
N HIS A 326 2.91 -1.47 -12.89
CA HIS A 326 3.53 -0.57 -13.89
C HIS A 326 4.65 0.28 -13.29
N GLN A 327 4.40 0.91 -12.15
CA GLN A 327 5.37 1.77 -11.48
C GLN A 327 6.63 0.99 -11.10
N LYS A 328 6.47 -0.25 -10.61
CA LYS A 328 7.59 -1.14 -10.27
C LYS A 328 8.34 -1.59 -11.52
N ARG A 329 7.64 -1.95 -12.60
CA ARG A 329 8.26 -2.26 -13.90
C ARG A 329 9.04 -1.08 -14.47
N ASP A 330 8.44 0.10 -14.49
CA ASP A 330 9.07 1.31 -15.04
C ASP A 330 10.28 1.73 -14.17
N LEU A 331 10.20 1.55 -12.85
CA LEU A 331 11.33 1.73 -11.93
C LEU A 331 12.45 0.71 -12.19
N HIS A 332 12.10 -0.57 -12.36
CA HIS A 332 13.06 -1.63 -12.69
C HIS A 332 13.84 -1.30 -13.95
N GLN A 333 13.12 -0.99 -15.02
CA GLN A 333 13.72 -0.64 -16.30
C GLN A 333 14.66 0.56 -16.18
N LYS A 334 14.29 1.56 -15.39
CA LYS A 334 15.15 2.71 -15.13
C LYS A 334 16.45 2.30 -14.41
N ILE A 335 16.36 1.47 -13.37
CA ILE A 335 17.53 0.99 -12.63
C ILE A 335 18.44 0.12 -13.52
N VAL A 336 17.86 -0.74 -14.35
CA VAL A 336 18.60 -1.55 -15.34
C VAL A 336 19.40 -0.65 -16.28
N GLU A 337 18.76 0.38 -16.85
CA GLU A 337 19.44 1.30 -17.77
C GLU A 337 20.53 2.14 -17.09
N GLU A 338 20.30 2.60 -15.86
CA GLU A 338 21.33 3.26 -15.04
C GLU A 338 22.52 2.31 -14.82
N LYS A 339 22.26 1.04 -14.52
CA LYS A 339 23.31 0.05 -14.26
C LYS A 339 24.09 -0.34 -15.52
N LYS A 340 23.42 -0.45 -16.66
CA LYS A 340 24.09 -0.62 -17.98
C LYS A 340 25.04 0.55 -18.25
N GLN A 341 24.63 1.79 -17.95
CA GLN A 341 25.50 2.97 -18.11
C GLN A 341 26.71 2.93 -17.18
N GLU A 342 26.54 2.52 -15.92
CA GLU A 342 27.66 2.35 -14.99
C GLU A 342 28.68 1.32 -15.48
N LEU A 343 28.21 0.18 -16.01
CA LEU A 343 29.09 -0.86 -16.55
C LEU A 343 29.86 -0.37 -17.79
N ARG A 344 29.21 0.39 -18.68
CA ARG A 344 29.88 1.04 -19.82
C ARG A 344 30.95 2.03 -19.38
N GLN A 345 30.68 2.82 -18.33
CA GLN A 345 31.66 3.74 -17.75
C GLN A 345 32.86 3.01 -17.13
N GLN A 346 32.66 1.79 -16.64
CA GLN A 346 33.73 0.90 -16.15
C GLN A 346 34.52 0.23 -17.28
N GLY A 347 34.12 0.43 -18.55
CA GLY A 347 34.81 -0.10 -19.72
C GLY A 347 34.33 -1.49 -20.17
N TYR A 348 33.22 -1.99 -19.63
CA TYR A 348 32.62 -3.24 -20.10
C TYR A 348 31.82 -3.01 -21.39
N ASP A 349 31.82 -4.02 -22.25
CA ASP A 349 30.92 -4.08 -23.40
C ASP A 349 29.57 -4.64 -22.94
N VAL A 350 28.49 -3.87 -23.10
CA VAL A 350 27.17 -4.16 -22.51
C VAL A 350 26.13 -4.24 -23.63
N SER A 351 25.44 -5.37 -23.73
CA SER A 351 24.38 -5.61 -24.70
C SER A 351 23.15 -4.76 -24.41
N ASP A 352 22.59 -4.14 -25.45
CA ASP A 352 21.26 -3.51 -25.40
C ASP A 352 20.15 -4.47 -25.80
N GLU A 353 20.49 -5.55 -26.50
CA GLU A 353 19.53 -6.57 -26.91
C GLU A 353 19.28 -7.53 -25.75
N PRO A 354 18.00 -7.85 -25.46
CA PRO A 354 17.68 -8.92 -24.53
C PRO A 354 18.23 -10.25 -25.05
N LEU A 355 18.56 -11.14 -24.12
CA LEU A 355 19.09 -12.46 -24.44
C LEU A 355 18.39 -13.48 -23.57
N VAL A 356 17.83 -14.52 -24.18
CA VAL A 356 17.35 -15.71 -23.45
C VAL A 356 18.46 -16.77 -23.45
N ILE A 357 18.89 -17.18 -22.27
CA ILE A 357 19.87 -18.26 -22.07
C ILE A 357 19.14 -19.53 -21.60
N GLU A 358 19.55 -20.69 -22.08
CA GLU A 358 19.01 -21.99 -21.64
C GLU A 358 20.11 -22.78 -20.93
N THR A 359 19.92 -23.06 -19.64
CA THR A 359 20.85 -23.84 -18.82
C THR A 359 20.10 -25.02 -18.21
N GLU A 360 20.58 -26.24 -18.45
CA GLU A 360 19.95 -27.49 -17.94
C GLU A 360 18.46 -27.64 -18.32
N GLY A 361 18.04 -27.06 -19.45
CA GLY A 361 16.64 -27.08 -19.91
C GLY A 361 15.74 -26.03 -19.25
N VAL A 362 16.31 -25.13 -18.46
CA VAL A 362 15.64 -23.96 -17.90
C VAL A 362 16.06 -22.72 -18.68
N LYS A 363 15.08 -22.00 -19.22
CA LYS A 363 15.31 -20.71 -19.88
C LYS A 363 15.31 -19.59 -18.84
N HIS A 364 16.22 -18.64 -19.00
CA HIS A 364 16.35 -17.45 -18.17
C HIS A 364 16.63 -16.24 -19.06
N ALA A 365 16.11 -15.07 -18.70
CA ALA A 365 16.40 -13.82 -19.39
C ALA A 365 17.03 -12.84 -18.40
N PRO A 366 18.37 -12.74 -18.36
CA PRO A 366 19.04 -11.84 -17.45
C PRO A 366 18.74 -10.37 -17.76
N ASP A 367 18.64 -9.54 -16.72
CA ASP A 367 18.35 -8.11 -16.89
C ASP A 367 19.45 -7.38 -17.68
N ILE A 368 20.70 -7.79 -17.47
CA ILE A 368 21.88 -7.20 -18.11
C ILE A 368 22.84 -8.30 -18.56
N THR A 369 23.24 -8.24 -19.82
CA THR A 369 24.32 -9.05 -20.39
C THR A 369 25.50 -8.16 -20.78
N TYR A 370 26.71 -8.54 -20.37
CA TYR A 370 27.93 -7.78 -20.64
C TYR A 370 29.15 -8.70 -20.74
N ILE A 371 30.26 -8.23 -21.34
CA ILE A 371 31.51 -8.99 -21.43
C ILE A 371 32.44 -8.62 -20.28
N LYS A 372 32.87 -9.61 -19.51
CA LYS A 372 33.85 -9.48 -18.44
C LYS A 372 35.01 -10.44 -18.69
N ASP A 373 36.23 -9.90 -18.75
CA ASP A 373 37.45 -10.69 -18.97
C ASP A 373 37.42 -11.56 -20.25
N GLY A 374 36.68 -11.12 -21.27
CA GLY A 374 36.52 -11.82 -22.54
C GLY A 374 35.40 -12.86 -22.57
N GLU A 375 34.70 -13.07 -21.46
CA GLU A 375 33.60 -14.03 -21.33
C GLU A 375 32.25 -13.32 -21.08
N PRO A 376 31.12 -13.90 -21.52
CA PRO A 376 29.79 -13.40 -21.17
C PRO A 376 29.53 -13.43 -19.66
N ALA A 377 29.00 -12.33 -19.14
CA ALA A 377 28.56 -12.16 -17.77
C ALA A 377 27.11 -11.66 -17.74
N PHE A 378 26.38 -12.08 -16.71
CA PHE A 378 24.95 -11.83 -16.54
C PHE A 378 24.69 -11.19 -15.18
N MET A 379 23.74 -10.26 -15.12
CA MET A 379 23.38 -9.58 -13.88
C MET A 379 21.87 -9.34 -13.85
N ASP A 380 21.25 -9.75 -12.74
CA ASP A 380 19.85 -9.52 -12.42
C ASP A 380 19.71 -8.44 -11.33
N ILE A 381 18.78 -7.52 -11.55
CA ILE A 381 18.50 -6.39 -10.69
C ILE A 381 17.28 -6.71 -9.82
N LYS A 382 17.50 -6.72 -8.51
CA LYS A 382 16.41 -6.82 -7.53
C LYS A 382 15.91 -5.44 -7.15
N ILE A 383 14.59 -5.31 -7.03
CA ILE A 383 13.95 -4.16 -6.38
C ILE A 383 13.50 -4.63 -5.01
N ASP A 384 14.12 -4.07 -3.97
CA ASP A 384 13.67 -4.22 -2.58
C ASP A 384 12.47 -3.29 -2.27
#